data_AF-A0A416Z7S9-F1
#
_entry.id   AF-A0A416Z7S9-F1
#
_cell.length_a   1.000
_cell.length_b   1.000
_cell.length_c   1.000
_cell.angle_alpha   90.00
_cell.angle_beta   90.00
_cell.angle_gamma   90.00
#
_symmetry.space_group_name_H-M   'P 1'
#
loop_
_entity.id
_entity.type
_entity.pdbx_description
1 polymer ?
#
loop_
_entity_poly.entity_id
_entity_poly.type
_entity_poly.pdbx_seq_one_letter_code
_entity_poly.pdbx_strand_id
1 'polypeptide(L)'
;MRDEQLLAYLKGSCSGRKNRVGGTELERTLHVSGTDLRKLVNQLRRKTHPIASDRSGYFYATTAGEVYDTIRQLKRMAAGLEAAINGLERSMDRFREDEEAGHG
;
A
#
# COMPACT_ATOMS: atom_id res chain seq x y z
N MET A 1 8.55 8.24 17.88
CA MET A 1 7.47 8.55 16.89
C MET A 1 6.68 7.26 16.56
N ARG A 2 5.45 7.34 16.02
CA ARG A 2 4.59 6.14 15.77
C ARG A 2 5.21 5.16 14.75
N ASP A 3 5.99 5.66 13.80
CA ASP A 3 6.73 4.87 12.82
C ASP A 3 7.86 4.05 13.46
N GLU A 4 8.60 4.63 14.40
CA GLU A 4 9.63 3.92 15.19
C GLU A 4 9.02 2.82 16.05
N GLN A 5 7.86 3.06 16.66
CA GLN A 5 7.14 2.04 17.44
C GLN A 5 6.69 0.87 16.56
N LEU A 6 6.11 1.16 15.39
CA LEU A 6 5.75 0.13 14.41
C LEU A 6 6.98 -0.65 13.94
N LEU A 7 8.08 0.04 13.63
CA LEU A 7 9.33 -0.59 13.20
C LEU A 7 9.89 -1.51 14.28
N ALA A 8 9.97 -1.05 15.53
CA ALA A 8 10.47 -1.83 16.66
C ALA A 8 9.60 -3.08 16.90
N TYR A 9 8.28 -2.92 16.85
CA TYR A 9 7.35 -4.04 17.00
C TYR A 9 7.51 -5.07 15.88
N LEU A 10 7.54 -4.64 14.62
CA LEU A 10 7.69 -5.57 13.50
C LEU A 10 9.04 -6.27 13.49
N LYS A 11 10.12 -5.56 13.84
CA LYS A 11 11.46 -6.14 13.91
C LYS A 11 11.60 -7.12 15.07
N GLY A 12 11.03 -6.79 16.23
CA GLY A 12 11.12 -7.62 17.45
C GLY A 12 10.22 -8.85 17.42
N SER A 13 8.97 -8.69 16.98
CA SER A 13 7.92 -9.71 17.14
C SER A 13 7.46 -10.32 15.81
N CYS A 14 7.63 -9.61 14.68
CA CYS A 14 7.08 -10.00 13.38
C CYS A 14 8.16 -10.18 12.30
N SER A 15 9.30 -10.79 12.67
CA SER A 15 10.40 -11.05 11.74
C SER A 15 10.09 -12.24 10.82
N GLY A 16 10.01 -12.00 9.51
CA GLY A 16 9.70 -12.95 8.45
C GLY A 16 8.20 -13.20 8.27
N ARG A 17 7.79 -13.64 7.08
CA ARG A 17 6.38 -13.85 6.67
C ARG A 17 5.61 -14.79 7.61
N LYS A 18 6.31 -15.75 8.23
CA LYS A 18 5.72 -16.69 9.18
C LYS A 18 5.18 -16.02 10.45
N ASN A 19 5.73 -14.86 10.82
CA ASN A 19 5.39 -14.10 12.03
C ASN A 19 4.59 -12.83 11.70
N ARG A 20 3.92 -12.78 10.54
CA ARG A 20 3.15 -11.62 10.11
C ARG A 20 1.99 -11.32 11.06
N VAL A 21 1.69 -10.04 11.20
CA VAL A 21 0.61 -9.52 12.05
C VAL A 21 -0.48 -8.90 11.18
N GLY A 22 -1.74 -9.12 11.55
CA GLY A 22 -2.89 -8.59 10.83
C GLY A 22 -2.95 -7.06 10.86
N GLY A 23 -3.48 -6.45 9.80
CA GLY A 23 -3.66 -4.99 9.76
C GLY A 23 -4.56 -4.47 10.89
N THR A 24 -5.69 -5.13 11.13
CA THR A 24 -6.63 -4.79 12.21
C THR A 24 -5.99 -4.92 13.60
N GLU A 25 -5.08 -5.88 13.77
CA GLU A 25 -4.35 -6.05 15.02
C GLU A 25 -3.39 -4.87 15.24
N LEU A 26 -2.60 -4.51 14.23
CA LEU A 26 -1.72 -3.33 14.29
C LEU A 26 -2.48 -2.02 14.50
N GLU A 27 -3.64 -1.86 13.87
CA GLU A 27 -4.52 -0.69 14.06
C GLU A 27 -4.92 -0.54 15.53
N ARG A 28 -5.30 -1.64 16.18
CA ARG A 28 -5.65 -1.66 17.62
C ARG A 28 -4.43 -1.41 18.50
N THR A 29 -3.31 -2.08 18.24
CA THR A 29 -2.09 -1.96 19.04
C THR A 29 -1.46 -0.57 18.98
N LEU A 30 -1.52 0.09 17.83
CA LEU A 30 -0.93 1.41 17.62
C LEU A 30 -1.95 2.56 17.77
N HIS A 31 -3.22 2.25 18.03
CA HIS A 31 -4.32 3.21 18.06
C HIS A 31 -4.35 4.12 16.82
N VAL A 32 -4.27 3.50 15.63
CA VAL A 32 -4.28 4.19 14.33
C VAL A 32 -5.36 3.66 13.42
N SER A 33 -5.85 4.50 12.52
CA SER A 33 -6.69 4.05 11.42
C SER A 33 -5.89 3.19 10.44
N GLY A 34 -6.56 2.28 9.71
CA GLY A 34 -5.89 1.51 8.66
C GLY A 34 -5.25 2.39 7.58
N THR A 35 -5.81 3.58 7.32
CA THR A 35 -5.22 4.55 6.39
C THR A 35 -3.91 5.11 6.93
N ASP A 36 -3.86 5.46 8.22
CA ASP A 36 -2.63 5.97 8.84
C ASP A 36 -1.59 4.86 9.01
N LEU A 37 -2.01 3.62 9.29
CA LEU A 37 -1.10 2.47 9.28
C LEU A 37 -0.41 2.31 7.92
N ARG A 38 -1.16 2.38 6.81
CA ARG A 38 -0.58 2.31 5.46
C ARG A 38 0.37 3.47 5.17
N LYS A 39 0.08 4.67 5.66
CA LYS A 39 1.00 5.83 5.56
C LYS A 39 2.30 5.57 6.33
N LEU A 40 2.22 5.10 7.57
CA LEU A 40 3.40 4.78 8.39
C LEU A 40 4.25 3.70 7.72
N VAL A 41 3.65 2.62 7.23
CA VAL A 41 4.35 1.57 6.49
C VAL A 41 5.05 2.12 5.25
N ASN A 42 4.36 2.94 4.45
CA ASN A 42 4.97 3.56 3.26
C ASN A 42 6.11 4.53 3.62
N GLN A 43 5.99 5.28 4.72
CA GLN A 43 7.09 6.11 5.23
C GLN A 43 8.31 5.26 5.61
N LEU A 44 8.11 4.14 6.32
CA LEU A 44 9.20 3.23 6.70
C LEU A 44 9.89 2.61 5.47
N ARG A 45 9.13 2.23 4.44
CA ARG A 45 9.69 1.74 3.16
C ARG A 45 10.54 2.80 2.46
N ARG A 46 10.09 4.05 2.43
CA ARG A 46 10.86 5.18 1.89
C ARG A 46 12.12 5.48 2.69
N LYS A 47 12.13 5.16 3.99
CA LYS A 47 13.31 5.17 4.86
C LYS A 47 14.17 3.91 4.74
N THR A 48 13.95 3.07 3.71
CA THR A 48 14.73 1.85 3.42
C THR A 48 14.52 0.67 4.39
N HIS A 49 13.48 0.71 5.24
CA HIS A 49 13.15 -0.44 6.09
C HIS A 49 12.40 -1.51 5.29
N PRO A 50 12.77 -2.80 5.40
CA PRO A 50 12.19 -3.89 4.61
C PRO A 50 10.83 -4.35 5.20
N ILE A 51 9.89 -3.41 5.33
CA ILE A 51 8.54 -3.70 5.83
C ILE A 51 7.70 -4.28 4.70
N ALA A 52 7.54 -5.59 4.73
CA ALA A 52 6.76 -6.33 3.76
C ALA A 52 5.28 -6.41 4.17
N SER A 53 4.44 -6.67 3.18
CA SER A 53 3.01 -6.91 3.38
C SER A 53 2.49 -7.93 2.39
N ASP A 54 1.46 -8.66 2.78
CA ASP A 54 0.68 -9.53 1.93
C ASP A 54 -0.83 -9.41 2.26
N ARG A 55 -1.65 -10.35 1.79
CA ARG A 55 -3.11 -10.35 2.05
C ARG A 55 -3.45 -10.61 3.52
N SER A 56 -2.53 -11.19 4.28
CA SER A 56 -2.74 -11.61 5.66
C SER A 56 -2.15 -10.63 6.67
N GLY A 57 -1.27 -9.71 6.27
CA GLY A 57 -0.74 -8.74 7.20
C GLY A 57 0.59 -8.09 6.81
N TYR A 58 1.27 -7.57 7.82
CA TYR A 58 2.55 -6.87 7.74
C TYR A 58 3.62 -7.61 8.53
N PHE A 59 4.87 -7.51 8.10
CA PHE A 59 6.01 -8.13 8.77
C PHE A 59 7.33 -7.43 8.40
N TYR A 60 8.35 -7.63 9.21
CA TYR A 60 9.72 -7.24 8.87
C TYR A 60 10.35 -8.34 8.02
N ALA A 61 10.61 -8.09 6.74
CA ALA A 61 11.16 -9.12 5.86
C ALA A 61 12.59 -9.50 6.28
N THR A 62 12.86 -10.80 6.27
CA THR A 62 14.17 -11.39 6.60
C THR A 62 14.85 -12.01 5.38
N THR A 63 14.17 -12.06 4.24
CA THR A 63 14.73 -12.57 2.99
C THR A 63 14.48 -11.60 1.81
N ALA A 64 15.36 -11.65 0.81
CA ALA A 64 15.17 -10.88 -0.43
C ALA A 64 13.89 -11.29 -1.17
N GLY A 65 13.50 -12.57 -1.11
CA GLY A 65 12.27 -13.07 -1.73
C GLY A 65 11.01 -12.41 -1.14
N GLU A 66 10.95 -12.25 0.18
CA GLU A 66 9.84 -11.58 0.84
C GLU A 66 9.73 -10.11 0.44
N VAL A 67 10.86 -9.40 0.36
CA VAL A 67 10.90 -8.02 -0.14
C VAL A 67 10.41 -7.96 -1.60
N TYR A 68 10.91 -8.86 -2.44
CA TYR A 68 10.59 -8.88 -3.86
C TYR A 68 9.11 -9.18 -4.13
N ASP A 69 8.49 -10.04 -3.32
CA ASP A 69 7.05 -10.30 -3.40
C ASP A 69 6.22 -9.05 -3.09
N THR A 70 6.60 -8.27 -2.07
CA THR A 70 5.96 -6.98 -1.79
C THR A 70 6.18 -5.99 -2.94
N ILE A 71 7.40 -5.91 -3.52
CA ILE A 71 7.67 -5.06 -4.70
C ILE A 71 6.76 -5.45 -5.87
N ARG A 72 6.59 -6.75 -6.14
CA ARG A 72 5.68 -7.24 -7.20
C ARG A 72 4.24 -6.81 -6.95
N GLN A 73 3.77 -6.89 -5.71
CA GLN A 73 2.43 -6.41 -5.35
C GLN A 73 2.29 -4.90 -5.59
N LEU A 74 3.27 -4.10 -5.17
CA LEU A 74 3.27 -2.65 -5.39
C LEU A 74 3.24 -2.30 -6.88
N LYS A 75 4.03 -2.99 -7.71
CA LYS A 75 4.02 -2.79 -9.17
C LYS A 75 2.66 -3.10 -9.81
N ARG A 76 1.99 -4.17 -9.36
CA ARG A 76 0.62 -4.49 -9.83
C ARG A 76 -0.38 -3.40 -9.44
N MET A 77 -0.27 -2.85 -8.23
CA MET A 77 -1.13 -1.74 -7.81
C MET A 77 -0.88 -0.48 -8.63
N ALA A 78 0.39 -0.16 -8.92
CA ALA A 78 0.73 0.96 -9.80
C ALA A 78 0.09 0.80 -11.19
N ALA A 79 0.25 -0.37 -11.82
CA ALA A 79 -0.36 -0.65 -13.12
C ALA A 79 -1.91 -0.56 -13.09
N GLY A 80 -2.54 -1.01 -12.01
CA GLY A 80 -3.99 -0.87 -11.82
C GLY A 80 -4.43 0.58 -11.69
N LEU A 81 -3.66 1.43 -11.01
CA LEU A 81 -3.92 2.86 -10.90
C LEU A 81 -3.74 3.56 -12.25
N GLU A 82 -2.68 3.24 -13.01
CA GLU A 82 -2.49 3.75 -14.38
C GLU A 82 -3.66 3.38 -15.30
N ALA A 83 -4.15 2.13 -15.21
CA ALA A 83 -5.32 1.71 -15.98
C ALA A 83 -6.59 2.51 -15.62
N ALA A 84 -6.78 2.81 -14.32
CA ALA A 84 -7.89 3.63 -13.86
C ALA A 84 -7.78 5.09 -14.35
N ILE A 85 -6.58 5.68 -14.30
CA ILE A 85 -6.29 7.01 -14.85
C ILE A 85 -6.64 7.06 -16.34
N ASN A 86 -6.13 6.11 -17.13
CA ASN A 86 -6.43 6.03 -18.57
C ASN A 86 -7.94 5.88 -18.86
N GLY A 87 -8.68 5.20 -17.98
CA GLY A 87 -10.14 5.09 -18.08
C GLY A 87 -10.85 6.42 -17.84
N LEU A 88 -10.41 7.17 -16.83
CA LEU A 88 -10.94 8.52 -16.53
C LEU A 88 -10.60 9.51 -17.64
N GLU A 89 -9.38 9.47 -18.17
CA GLU A 89 -8.97 10.32 -19.31
C GLU A 89 -9.84 10.07 -20.54
N ARG A 90 -10.09 8.81 -20.91
CA ARG A 90 -11.02 8.48 -22.01
C ARG A 90 -12.46 8.86 -21.72
N SER A 91 -12.88 8.87 -20.46
CA SER A 91 -14.24 9.31 -20.11
C SER A 91 -14.47 10.79 -20.44
N MET A 92 -13.40 11.57 -20.60
CA MET A 92 -13.49 12.98 -21.01
C MET A 92 -14.06 13.17 -22.41
N ASP A 93 -13.92 12.19 -23.31
CA ASP A 93 -14.44 12.30 -24.68
C ASP A 93 -15.97 12.41 -24.71
N ARG A 94 -16.67 11.85 -23.70
CA ARG A 94 -18.13 11.96 -23.58
C ARG A 94 -18.59 13.39 -23.33
N PHE A 95 -17.83 14.18 -22.58
CA PHE A 95 -18.17 15.59 -22.37
C PHE A 95 -17.98 16.42 -23.64
N ARG A 96 -17.11 16.00 -24.57
CA ARG A 96 -16.92 16.66 -25.87
C ARG A 96 -18.07 16.37 -26.83
N GLU A 97 -18.55 15.13 -26.85
CA GLU A 97 -19.69 14.70 -27.67
C GLU A 97 -20.99 15.42 -27.26
N ASP A 98 -21.20 15.65 -25.97
CA ASP A 98 -22.39 16.37 -25.45
C ASP A 98 -22.36 17.88 -25.78
N GLU A 99 -21.17 18.51 -25.86
CA GLU A 99 -21.02 19.92 -26.27
C GLU A 99 -21.31 20.15 -27.76
N GLU A 100 -20.95 19.19 -28.62
CA GLU A 100 -21.22 19.22 -30.06
C GLU A 100 -22.70 18.94 -30.38
N ALA A 101 -23.38 18.10 -29.58
CA ALA A 101 -24.80 17.78 -29.76
C ALA A 101 -25.76 18.91 -29.30
N GLY A 102 -25.30 19.84 -28.45
CA GLY A 102 -26.10 20.95 -27.92
C GLY A 102 -26.17 22.21 -28.77
N HIS A 103 -25.47 22.26 -29.92
CA HIS A 103 -25.42 23.42 -30.83
C HIS A 103 -26.15 23.18 -32.17
N GLY A 104 -27.04 22.19 -32.24
CA GLY A 104 -27.89 21.89 -33.40
C GLY A 104 -29.31 22.48 -33.31
#